data_AF-A0A135S7C6-F1
#
_entry.id   AF-A0A135S7C6-F1
#
_cell.length_a   1.000
_cell.length_b   1.000
_cell.length_c   1.000
_cell.angle_alpha   90.00
_cell.angle_beta   90.00
_cell.angle_gamma   90.00
#
_symmetry.space_group_name_H-M   'P 1'
#
loop_
_entity.id
_entity.type
_entity.pdbx_description
1 polymer ?
#
loop_
_entity_poly.entity_id
_entity_poly.type
_entity_poly.pdbx_seq_one_letter_code
_entity_poly.pdbx_strand_id
1 'polypeptide(L)'
;MIELTESDAQELVSLLWGPPKLNAYGHVGRSLARGPCGTSAYTNYCHRQWGLIAGYFNGHYIALNSLAELSSLIQYLLKTDAITRDQMDAYFESNKRQVLDQKAVDTTINLTLRLLLMLRFGPVEGEESLDHYLPWDSGSLKDCVRAHLEDSPHLNIGGIRFPKSFNAWSLVTIGGIKIELTDNLADHLLLIEDENDLRVLIFHHVSFLRCHQRRVMELLADNSFYPQGFLKETEDTLQLLFPEAEFGGLGCSKRRRSSWLQKLLSKQPCLPADWRLGASGTLHAEARRIERFNFWRNRLVVLKQAYDDATPRTLSQWWYDRRNRVIWCTFWLAILVLVLGALTQLQNDVGNGTEASDDSTQMTSQHPLLSKNSKKGPTQHIAAEENPRTDDSQDTKPIRRTWHTKCGAKPCRPSGAEDQRRPNWSLHENARVRTNVSECGGTSGFFNGALRCGSALAEVQQQQHKALWLSTQKPQSRCLGWTLTLLRLRLRPLEPFSDLGALVAAFSVTWD
;
A
#
# COMPACT_ATOMS: atom_id res chain seq x y z
N MET A 1 21.64 23.40 -18.70
CA MET A 1 20.87 22.67 -17.66
C MET A 1 21.42 21.26 -17.62
N ILE A 2 21.79 20.75 -16.45
CA ILE A 2 22.32 19.39 -16.32
C ILE A 2 21.11 18.45 -16.30
N GLU A 3 20.92 17.71 -17.38
CA GLU A 3 19.93 16.64 -17.44
C GLU A 3 20.56 15.37 -16.85
N LEU A 4 19.85 14.70 -15.94
CA LEU A 4 20.24 13.38 -15.47
C LEU A 4 19.95 12.38 -16.59
N THR A 5 20.99 11.82 -17.22
CA THR A 5 20.82 10.80 -18.24
C THR A 5 20.57 9.42 -17.61
N GLU A 6 20.09 8.47 -18.40
CA GLU A 6 19.93 7.08 -17.94
C GLU A 6 21.26 6.46 -17.50
N SER A 7 22.37 6.82 -18.17
CA SER A 7 23.72 6.38 -17.80
C SER A 7 24.10 6.88 -16.41
N ASP A 8 23.75 8.13 -16.10
CA ASP A 8 24.08 8.76 -14.83
C ASP A 8 23.30 8.13 -13.66
N ALA A 9 22.03 7.84 -13.88
CA ALA A 9 21.24 7.11 -12.89
C ALA A 9 21.77 5.69 -12.67
N GLN A 10 22.27 5.03 -13.71
CA GLN A 10 22.95 3.74 -13.60
C GLN A 10 24.31 3.84 -12.89
N GLU A 11 25.04 4.93 -13.07
CA GLU A 11 26.26 5.22 -12.32
C GLU A 11 25.95 5.40 -10.83
N LEU A 12 24.92 6.17 -10.47
CA LEU A 12 24.48 6.32 -9.07
C LEU A 12 24.07 4.98 -8.45
N VAL A 13 23.32 4.17 -9.18
CA VAL A 13 22.99 2.79 -8.78
C VAL A 13 24.26 1.97 -8.53
N SER A 14 25.25 2.09 -9.43
CA SER A 14 26.53 1.38 -9.33
C SER A 14 27.40 1.89 -8.19
N LEU A 15 27.32 3.18 -7.87
CA LEU A 15 27.97 3.78 -6.73
C LEU A 15 27.40 3.19 -5.43
N LEU A 16 26.07 3.29 -5.27
CA LEU A 16 25.36 2.86 -4.06
C LEU A 16 25.42 1.35 -3.85
N TRP A 17 25.16 0.54 -4.89
CA TRP A 17 24.97 -0.91 -4.77
C TRP A 17 25.91 -1.75 -5.62
N GLY A 18 26.79 -1.11 -6.37
CA GLY A 18 27.83 -1.80 -7.13
C GLY A 18 27.45 -2.10 -8.53
N PRO A 19 28.45 -2.50 -9.33
CA PRO A 19 28.12 -3.14 -10.58
C PRO A 19 27.15 -4.28 -10.28
N PRO A 20 26.01 -4.35 -10.99
CA PRO A 20 25.09 -5.45 -10.82
C PRO A 20 25.90 -6.72 -11.03
N LYS A 21 26.01 -7.56 -9.99
CA LYS A 21 26.67 -8.86 -10.12
C LYS A 21 25.87 -9.61 -11.18
N LEU A 22 26.39 -9.65 -12.40
CA LEU A 22 25.96 -10.51 -13.48
C LEU A 22 26.26 -11.93 -13.00
N ASN A 23 25.39 -12.46 -12.15
CA ASN A 23 25.45 -13.86 -11.80
C ASN A 23 25.29 -14.60 -13.13
N ALA A 24 26.37 -15.25 -13.56
CA ALA A 24 26.46 -16.01 -14.78
C ALA A 24 25.20 -16.86 -14.89
N TYR A 25 24.43 -16.63 -15.96
CA TYR A 25 23.23 -17.38 -16.31
C TYR A 25 23.60 -18.86 -16.50
N GLY A 26 23.59 -19.61 -15.41
CA GLY A 26 23.99 -21.01 -15.39
C GLY A 26 23.24 -21.75 -14.29
N HIS A 27 21.91 -21.64 -14.28
CA HIS A 27 20.96 -22.73 -14.03
C HIS A 27 19.55 -22.16 -13.85
N VAL A 28 18.73 -22.40 -14.85
CA VAL A 28 17.29 -22.13 -14.87
C VAL A 28 16.61 -23.04 -13.85
N GLY A 29 16.38 -22.51 -12.65
CA GLY A 29 15.67 -23.20 -11.58
C GLY A 29 14.77 -22.24 -10.80
N ARG A 30 13.66 -21.81 -11.43
CA ARG A 30 12.38 -21.29 -10.89
C ARG A 30 12.32 -20.45 -9.60
N SER A 31 13.42 -19.87 -9.08
CA SER A 31 13.35 -18.88 -8.00
C SER A 31 13.51 -17.47 -8.57
N LEU A 32 12.39 -16.92 -9.08
CA LEU A 32 12.29 -15.52 -9.52
C LEU A 32 12.63 -14.51 -8.41
N ALA A 33 12.77 -14.96 -7.15
CA ALA A 33 13.06 -14.13 -5.99
C ALA A 33 14.55 -13.76 -5.82
N ARG A 34 15.50 -14.41 -6.50
CA ARG A 34 16.97 -14.19 -6.30
C ARG A 34 17.72 -13.67 -7.53
N GLY A 35 17.04 -13.06 -8.50
CA GLY A 35 17.70 -12.36 -9.61
C GLY A 35 18.38 -11.04 -9.15
N PRO A 36 19.35 -10.52 -9.93
CA PRO A 36 19.98 -9.21 -9.68
C PRO A 36 18.91 -8.14 -9.42
N CYS A 37 19.10 -7.23 -8.45
CA CYS A 37 18.11 -6.20 -8.11
C CYS A 37 17.63 -5.49 -9.38
N GLY A 38 16.31 -5.41 -9.59
CA GLY A 38 15.79 -4.61 -10.69
C GLY A 38 15.91 -3.15 -10.30
N THR A 39 16.86 -2.42 -10.86
CA THR A 39 17.16 -1.05 -10.42
C THR A 39 16.28 -0.01 -11.13
N SER A 40 15.47 -0.42 -12.11
CA SER A 40 14.66 0.48 -12.93
C SER A 40 13.69 1.35 -12.12
N ALA A 41 13.04 0.81 -11.07
CA ALA A 41 12.15 1.59 -10.22
C ALA A 41 12.90 2.73 -9.51
N TYR A 42 14.12 2.44 -9.03
CA TYR A 42 14.97 3.43 -8.38
C TYR A 42 15.57 4.43 -9.38
N THR A 43 16.03 3.98 -10.55
CA THR A 43 16.49 4.88 -11.62
C THR A 43 15.42 5.90 -11.99
N ASN A 44 14.17 5.46 -12.14
CA ASN A 44 13.05 6.37 -12.38
C ASN A 44 12.77 7.30 -11.21
N TYR A 45 12.93 6.82 -9.97
CA TYR A 45 12.88 7.68 -8.79
C TYR A 45 13.95 8.78 -8.85
N CYS A 46 15.19 8.44 -9.22
CA CYS A 46 16.27 9.43 -9.38
C CYS A 46 15.90 10.50 -10.41
N HIS A 47 15.41 10.09 -11.59
CA HIS A 47 14.95 11.02 -12.63
C HIS A 47 13.85 11.95 -12.13
N ARG A 48 12.88 11.42 -11.38
CA ARG A 48 11.80 12.24 -10.80
C ARG A 48 12.33 13.23 -9.77
N GLN A 49 13.13 12.79 -8.80
CA GLN A 49 13.65 13.70 -7.77
C GLN A 49 14.55 14.77 -8.39
N TRP A 50 15.36 14.40 -9.39
CA TRP A 50 16.14 15.35 -10.17
C TRP A 50 15.24 16.34 -10.89
N GLY A 51 14.21 15.89 -11.62
CA GLY A 51 13.27 16.77 -12.32
C GLY A 51 12.50 17.70 -11.38
N LEU A 52 12.08 17.20 -10.22
CA LEU A 52 11.37 17.98 -9.21
C LEU A 52 12.26 19.07 -8.61
N ILE A 53 13.52 18.76 -8.29
CA ILE A 53 14.39 19.67 -7.55
C ILE A 53 15.22 20.56 -8.49
N ALA A 54 15.77 19.98 -9.56
CA ALA A 54 16.59 20.69 -10.55
C ALA A 54 15.74 21.46 -11.57
N GLY A 55 14.62 20.87 -11.98
CA GLY A 55 13.80 21.35 -13.09
C GLY A 55 12.90 22.53 -12.73
N TYR A 56 12.39 22.60 -11.49
CA TYR A 56 11.47 23.67 -11.07
C TYR A 56 12.08 25.08 -11.09
N PHE A 57 13.42 25.18 -11.09
CA PHE A 57 14.12 26.44 -10.90
C PHE A 57 15.03 26.87 -12.06
N ASN A 58 14.73 26.44 -13.30
CA ASN A 58 15.57 26.70 -14.48
C ASN A 58 17.06 26.28 -14.30
N GLY A 59 17.34 25.35 -13.38
CA GLY A 59 18.71 24.91 -13.06
C GLY A 59 19.56 25.90 -12.25
N HIS A 60 18.99 26.99 -11.72
CA HIS A 60 19.76 28.01 -11.00
C HIS A 60 20.00 27.73 -9.50
N TYR A 61 19.38 26.68 -8.94
CA TYR A 61 19.38 26.42 -7.49
C TYR A 61 19.94 25.04 -7.11
N ILE A 62 20.72 24.41 -7.98
CA ILE A 62 21.57 23.30 -7.54
C ILE A 62 23.01 23.76 -7.60
N ALA A 63 23.71 23.61 -6.48
CA ALA A 63 25.11 23.92 -6.34
C ALA A 63 26.01 22.88 -7.03
N LEU A 64 25.52 22.03 -7.94
CA LEU A 64 26.29 20.98 -8.62
C LEU A 64 26.60 21.39 -10.05
N ASN A 65 27.87 21.30 -10.43
CA ASN A 65 28.32 21.53 -11.81
C ASN A 65 28.37 20.25 -12.63
N SER A 66 28.40 19.10 -11.97
CA SER A 66 28.46 17.78 -12.62
C SER A 66 27.92 16.70 -11.69
N LEU A 67 27.59 15.55 -12.27
CA LEU A 67 27.18 14.37 -11.50
C LEU A 67 28.33 13.72 -10.76
N ALA A 68 29.58 13.94 -11.19
CA ALA A 68 30.75 13.52 -10.43
C ALA A 68 30.81 14.23 -9.05
N GLU A 69 30.37 15.49 -8.97
CA GLU A 69 30.23 16.21 -7.70
C GLU A 69 29.14 15.57 -6.81
N LEU A 70 27.99 15.16 -7.38
CA LEU A 70 26.96 14.42 -6.64
C LEU A 70 27.49 13.10 -6.10
N SER A 71 28.17 12.32 -6.96
CA SER A 71 28.80 11.06 -6.57
C SER A 71 29.84 11.26 -5.46
N SER A 72 30.64 12.33 -5.52
CA SER A 72 31.61 12.68 -4.48
C SER A 72 30.93 13.03 -3.16
N LEU A 73 29.82 13.76 -3.22
CA LEU A 73 29.03 14.12 -2.05
C LEU A 73 28.39 12.89 -1.39
N ILE A 74 27.82 11.98 -2.18
CA ILE A 74 27.30 10.70 -1.69
C ILE A 74 28.42 9.89 -1.04
N GLN A 75 29.60 9.82 -1.65
CA GLN A 75 30.75 9.13 -1.05
C GLN A 75 31.21 9.79 0.24
N TYR A 76 31.19 11.11 0.31
CA TYR A 76 31.52 11.86 1.52
C TYR A 76 30.55 11.54 2.67
N LEU A 77 29.23 11.55 2.38
CA LEU A 77 28.19 11.16 3.31
C LEU A 77 28.38 9.71 3.79
N LEU A 78 28.62 8.77 2.87
CA LEU A 78 28.80 7.35 3.21
C LEU A 78 30.04 7.10 4.08
N LYS A 79 31.10 7.91 3.96
CA LYS A 79 32.35 7.74 4.73
C LYS A 79 32.30 8.36 6.12
N THR A 80 31.34 9.24 6.40
CA THR A 80 31.30 10.06 7.62
C THR A 80 30.18 9.58 8.54
N ASP A 81 30.50 9.07 9.73
CA ASP A 81 29.50 8.46 10.66
C ASP A 81 28.54 9.48 11.27
N ALA A 82 29.05 10.65 11.66
CA ALA A 82 28.32 11.67 12.40
C ALA A 82 28.27 13.00 11.64
N ILE A 83 27.83 12.94 10.38
CA ILE A 83 27.75 14.12 9.53
C ILE A 83 26.72 15.11 10.09
N THR A 84 27.14 16.35 10.34
CA THR A 84 26.26 17.46 10.76
C THR A 84 25.96 18.39 9.59
N ARG A 85 24.98 19.28 9.76
CA ARG A 85 24.67 20.29 8.74
C ARG A 85 25.85 21.23 8.50
N ASP A 86 26.45 21.74 9.57
CA ASP A 86 27.63 22.61 9.51
C ASP A 86 28.81 21.98 8.76
N GLN A 87 29.00 20.65 8.88
CA GLN A 87 30.05 19.94 8.14
C GLN A 87 29.76 19.87 6.65
N MET A 88 28.49 19.77 6.27
CA MET A 88 28.08 19.82 4.86
C MET A 88 28.29 21.23 4.30
N ASP A 89 27.91 22.27 5.05
CA ASP A 89 28.15 23.66 4.65
C ASP A 89 29.65 23.91 4.46
N ALA A 90 30.48 23.49 5.42
CA ALA A 90 31.94 23.57 5.33
C ALA A 90 32.52 22.80 4.13
N TYR A 91 31.95 21.63 3.77
CA TYR A 91 32.34 20.87 2.59
C TYR A 91 32.09 21.67 1.29
N PHE A 92 30.97 22.39 1.20
CA PHE A 92 30.68 23.23 0.04
C PHE A 92 31.60 24.46 -0.01
N GLU A 93 31.85 25.10 1.13
CA GLU A 93 32.80 26.23 1.23
C GLU A 93 34.22 25.83 0.81
N SER A 94 34.70 24.65 1.20
CA SER A 94 36.05 24.20 0.86
C SER A 94 36.21 23.80 -0.61
N ASN A 95 35.15 23.26 -1.21
CA ASN A 95 35.23 22.66 -2.55
C ASN A 95 34.80 23.62 -3.68
N LYS A 96 34.16 24.75 -3.35
CA LYS A 96 33.64 25.69 -4.36
C LYS A 96 34.44 26.99 -4.33
N ARG A 97 34.89 27.41 -5.52
CA ARG A 97 35.67 28.64 -5.72
C ARG A 97 34.82 29.92 -5.80
N GLN A 98 33.50 29.79 -5.83
CA GLN A 98 32.55 30.90 -6.00
C GLN A 98 31.57 30.93 -4.84
N VAL A 99 31.13 32.15 -4.47
CA VAL A 99 30.06 32.38 -3.50
C VAL A 99 28.80 31.72 -4.04
N LEU A 100 28.36 30.65 -3.38
CA LEU A 100 27.11 29.97 -3.70
C LEU A 100 25.97 30.59 -2.91
N ASP A 101 24.79 30.61 -3.52
CA ASP A 101 23.54 30.87 -2.81
C ASP A 101 23.29 29.73 -1.80
N GLN A 102 23.08 30.06 -0.53
CA GLN A 102 22.82 29.08 0.52
C GLN A 102 21.60 28.21 0.17
N LYS A 103 20.59 28.78 -0.47
CA LYS A 103 19.42 28.03 -0.92
C LYS A 103 19.79 26.94 -1.94
N ALA A 104 20.78 27.21 -2.79
CA ALA A 104 21.26 26.23 -3.77
C ALA A 104 22.06 25.09 -3.10
N VAL A 105 22.84 25.42 -2.07
CA VAL A 105 23.51 24.43 -1.22
C VAL A 105 22.48 23.55 -0.53
N ASP A 106 21.49 24.15 0.13
CA ASP A 106 20.46 23.42 0.86
C ASP A 106 19.67 22.47 -0.04
N THR A 107 19.28 22.97 -1.21
CA THR A 107 18.57 22.21 -2.24
C THR A 107 19.40 21.01 -2.72
N THR A 108 20.71 21.20 -2.88
CA THR A 108 21.64 20.13 -3.28
C THR A 108 21.77 19.06 -2.21
N ILE A 109 21.88 19.48 -0.94
CA ILE A 109 21.93 18.55 0.19
C ILE A 109 20.63 17.74 0.23
N ASN A 110 19.48 18.41 0.17
CA ASN A 110 18.16 17.76 0.21
C ASN A 110 17.98 16.75 -0.93
N LEU A 111 18.36 17.10 -2.16
CA LEU A 111 18.35 16.17 -3.30
C LEU A 111 19.25 14.96 -3.03
N THR A 112 20.47 15.18 -2.56
CA THR A 112 21.43 14.10 -2.29
C THR A 112 20.90 13.13 -1.23
N LEU A 113 20.31 13.66 -0.16
CA LEU A 113 19.70 12.85 0.90
C LEU A 113 18.47 12.09 0.42
N ARG A 114 17.61 12.73 -0.38
CA ARG A 114 16.45 12.07 -1.02
C ARG A 114 16.90 10.89 -1.89
N LEU A 115 17.91 11.08 -2.73
CA LEU A 115 18.46 10.00 -3.57
C LEU A 115 19.07 8.87 -2.74
N LEU A 116 19.85 9.19 -1.72
CA LEU A 116 20.55 8.22 -0.87
C LEU A 116 19.58 7.41 0.03
N LEU A 117 18.59 8.09 0.61
CA LEU A 117 17.75 7.55 1.68
C LEU A 117 16.29 7.33 1.28
N MET A 118 15.83 7.77 0.11
CA MET A 118 14.41 7.71 -0.26
C MET A 118 13.48 8.28 0.84
N LEU A 119 13.98 9.28 1.55
CA LEU A 119 13.27 10.05 2.56
C LEU A 119 13.09 11.47 2.02
N ARG A 120 11.92 12.07 2.24
CA ARG A 120 11.65 13.45 1.81
C ARG A 120 12.38 14.45 2.72
N PHE A 121 13.61 14.81 2.38
CA PHE A 121 14.34 15.88 3.08
C PHE A 121 14.01 17.25 2.51
N GLY A 122 13.69 18.19 3.40
CA GLY A 122 13.40 19.60 3.11
C GLY A 122 12.21 19.86 2.18
N PRO A 123 11.70 21.11 2.14
CA PRO A 123 10.65 21.49 1.22
C PRO A 123 11.17 21.59 -0.21
N VAL A 124 10.30 21.25 -1.18
CA VAL A 124 10.52 21.53 -2.60
C VAL A 124 9.39 22.45 -3.04
N GLU A 125 9.74 23.61 -3.59
CA GLU A 125 8.72 24.55 -4.06
C GLU A 125 7.86 23.89 -5.14
N GLY A 126 6.54 24.03 -5.01
CA GLY A 126 5.56 23.39 -5.89
C GLY A 126 5.15 21.96 -5.50
N GLU A 127 5.72 21.39 -4.44
CA GLU A 127 5.25 20.12 -3.87
C GLU A 127 4.04 20.39 -2.96
N GLU A 128 2.85 19.94 -3.35
CA GLU A 128 1.58 20.21 -2.63
C GLU A 128 1.49 19.58 -1.23
N SER A 129 2.38 18.63 -0.90
CA SER A 129 2.41 17.92 0.39
C SER A 129 3.47 18.50 1.32
N LEU A 130 3.26 19.74 1.78
CA LEU A 130 4.22 20.45 2.63
C LEU A 130 4.41 19.81 4.01
N ASP A 131 3.51 18.95 4.48
CA ASP A 131 3.50 18.50 5.89
C ASP A 131 4.31 17.21 6.17
N HIS A 132 5.01 16.65 5.18
CA HIS A 132 5.68 15.34 5.32
C HIS A 132 7.16 15.33 4.89
N TYR A 133 7.86 16.46 5.05
CA TYR A 133 9.32 16.46 4.93
C TYR A 133 10.00 16.29 6.28
N LEU A 134 11.21 15.73 6.24
CA LEU A 134 12.10 15.56 7.37
C LEU A 134 12.98 16.83 7.48
N PRO A 135 12.80 17.66 8.53
CA PRO A 135 13.72 18.76 8.81
C PRO A 135 15.04 18.20 9.35
N TRP A 136 16.16 18.74 8.87
CA TRP A 136 17.49 18.42 9.38
C TRP A 136 18.27 19.72 9.59
N ASP A 137 17.94 20.37 10.70
CA ASP A 137 18.45 21.70 11.03
C ASP A 137 19.63 21.63 12.01
N SER A 138 19.76 20.53 12.77
CA SER A 138 20.82 20.34 13.76
C SER A 138 21.12 18.86 14.02
N GLY A 139 22.23 18.60 14.71
CA GLY A 139 22.65 17.25 15.08
C GLY A 139 23.18 16.43 13.91
N SER A 140 23.46 15.15 14.19
CA SER A 140 23.92 14.22 13.15
C SER A 140 22.74 13.79 12.26
N LEU A 141 23.01 13.56 10.97
CA LEU A 141 22.00 13.03 10.04
C LEU A 141 21.42 11.69 10.53
N LYS A 142 22.26 10.84 11.12
CA LYS A 142 21.87 9.54 11.65
C LYS A 142 20.87 9.67 12.80
N ASP A 143 21.08 10.63 13.70
CA ASP A 143 20.17 10.88 14.81
C ASP A 143 18.86 11.51 14.33
N CYS A 144 18.92 12.40 13.34
CA CYS A 144 17.74 12.96 12.67
C CYS A 144 16.86 11.85 12.04
N VAL A 145 17.46 10.95 11.26
CA VAL A 145 16.76 9.81 10.66
C VAL A 145 16.23 8.86 11.73
N ARG A 146 17.03 8.57 12.76
CA ARG A 146 16.62 7.70 13.87
C ARG A 146 15.42 8.26 14.61
N ALA A 147 15.48 9.51 15.06
CA ALA A 147 14.39 10.17 15.78
C ALA A 147 13.09 10.06 14.98
N HIS A 148 13.12 10.44 13.71
CA HIS A 148 11.92 10.43 12.87
C HIS A 148 11.33 9.02 12.65
N LEU A 149 12.17 7.98 12.56
CA LEU A 149 11.71 6.61 12.34
C LEU A 149 11.34 5.87 13.63
N GLU A 150 11.89 6.27 14.77
CA GLU A 150 11.68 5.64 16.09
C GLU A 150 10.63 6.35 16.97
N ASP A 151 10.15 7.54 16.58
CA ASP A 151 9.23 8.42 17.34
C ASP A 151 7.85 7.84 17.69
N SER A 152 7.62 6.54 17.48
CA SER A 152 6.36 5.88 17.76
C SER A 152 6.33 5.28 19.18
N PRO A 153 5.62 5.89 20.16
CA PRO A 153 5.48 5.33 21.50
C PRO A 153 4.88 3.93 21.41
N HIS A 154 5.60 2.92 21.90
CA HIS A 154 5.16 1.54 21.77
C HIS A 154 3.86 1.32 22.56
N LEU A 155 2.75 1.17 21.84
CA LEU A 155 1.52 0.67 22.44
C LEU A 155 1.83 -0.74 22.98
N ASN A 156 1.68 -0.93 24.30
CA ASN A 156 1.96 -2.21 24.96
C ASN A 156 0.82 -3.22 24.70
N ILE A 157 0.60 -3.53 23.42
CA ILE A 157 -0.41 -4.46 22.95
C ILE A 157 0.29 -5.72 22.47
N GLY A 158 0.46 -6.67 23.38
CA GLY A 158 0.96 -8.01 23.08
C GLY A 158 -0.16 -8.94 22.59
N GLY A 159 0.22 -10.00 21.87
CA GLY A 159 -0.65 -11.09 21.46
C GLY A 159 -1.43 -10.86 20.17
N ILE A 160 -1.32 -9.70 19.52
CA ILE A 160 -1.96 -9.49 18.21
C ILE A 160 -1.21 -10.28 17.15
N ARG A 161 -1.93 -11.18 16.48
CA ARG A 161 -1.45 -11.90 15.31
C ARG A 161 -2.27 -11.50 14.10
N PHE A 162 -1.60 -11.06 13.04
CA PHE A 162 -2.27 -10.72 11.79
C PHE A 162 -2.81 -11.98 11.10
N PRO A 163 -4.13 -12.04 10.80
CA PRO A 163 -4.70 -13.19 10.10
C PRO A 163 -4.19 -13.25 8.65
N LYS A 164 -4.32 -14.41 8.01
CA LYS A 164 -3.94 -14.56 6.58
C LYS A 164 -4.75 -13.68 5.64
N SER A 165 -5.96 -13.33 6.03
CA SER A 165 -6.82 -12.41 5.31
C SER A 165 -6.37 -10.95 5.41
N PHE A 166 -5.50 -10.58 6.35
CA PHE A 166 -4.96 -9.22 6.44
C PHE A 166 -3.87 -9.02 5.39
N ASN A 167 -4.27 -8.56 4.20
CA ASN A 167 -3.42 -8.31 3.05
C ASN A 167 -3.99 -7.13 2.24
N ALA A 168 -3.19 -6.58 1.32
CA ALA A 168 -3.52 -5.42 0.52
C ALA A 168 -4.83 -5.56 -0.27
N TRP A 169 -5.10 -6.75 -0.80
CA TRP A 169 -6.35 -7.01 -1.52
C TRP A 169 -7.56 -6.91 -0.58
N SER A 170 -7.48 -7.50 0.60
CA SER A 170 -8.55 -7.44 1.60
C SER A 170 -8.74 -6.03 2.17
N LEU A 171 -7.66 -5.27 2.37
CA LEU A 171 -7.76 -3.86 2.80
C LEU A 171 -8.67 -3.06 1.86
N VAL A 172 -8.47 -3.21 0.55
CA VAL A 172 -9.31 -2.56 -0.46
C VAL A 172 -10.69 -3.20 -0.59
N THR A 173 -10.75 -4.52 -0.72
CA THR A 173 -12.00 -5.21 -1.12
C THR A 173 -12.96 -5.46 0.01
N ILE A 174 -12.48 -5.52 1.25
CA ILE A 174 -13.28 -5.72 2.46
C ILE A 174 -13.29 -4.43 3.27
N GLY A 175 -12.11 -3.88 3.55
CA GLY A 175 -11.97 -2.67 4.38
C GLY A 175 -12.37 -1.36 3.68
N GLY A 176 -12.46 -1.34 2.35
CA GLY A 176 -12.68 -0.10 1.60
C GLY A 176 -11.51 0.88 1.70
N ILE A 177 -10.36 0.46 2.24
CA ILE A 177 -9.16 1.29 2.42
C ILE A 177 -8.42 1.32 1.10
N LYS A 178 -8.28 2.50 0.48
CA LYS A 178 -7.52 2.70 -0.75
C LYS A 178 -6.03 2.50 -0.49
N ILE A 179 -5.32 2.00 -1.48
CA ILE A 179 -3.85 1.87 -1.42
C ILE A 179 -3.25 2.83 -2.42
N GLU A 180 -2.34 3.67 -1.94
CA GLU A 180 -1.52 4.54 -2.76
C GLU A 180 -0.05 4.17 -2.55
N LEU A 181 0.73 4.18 -3.63
CA LEU A 181 2.14 3.85 -3.55
C LEU A 181 2.93 5.12 -3.28
N THR A 182 3.93 5.03 -2.40
CA THR A 182 4.81 6.16 -2.08
C THR A 182 6.27 5.80 -2.36
N ASP A 183 7.02 6.82 -2.79
CA ASP A 183 8.48 6.78 -2.91
C ASP A 183 9.17 7.15 -1.58
N ASN A 184 8.43 7.74 -0.63
CA ASN A 184 8.96 8.18 0.66
C ASN A 184 8.87 7.04 1.67
N LEU A 185 10.01 6.61 2.18
CA LEU A 185 10.08 5.51 3.13
C LEU A 185 9.41 5.86 4.48
N ALA A 186 9.47 7.13 4.89
CA ALA A 186 8.81 7.61 6.12
C ALA A 186 7.29 7.59 6.04
N ASP A 187 6.70 7.55 4.84
CA ASP A 187 5.25 7.51 4.63
C ASP A 187 4.71 6.08 4.60
N HIS A 188 5.56 5.06 4.74
CA HIS A 188 5.11 3.67 4.70
C HIS A 188 4.09 3.38 5.81
N LEU A 189 2.93 2.82 5.41
CA LEU A 189 1.76 2.55 6.25
C LEU A 189 1.12 3.79 6.88
N LEU A 190 1.42 4.99 6.39
CA LEU A 190 0.70 6.19 6.82
C LEU A 190 -0.75 6.07 6.35
N LEU A 191 -1.67 6.05 7.31
CA LEU A 191 -3.11 6.08 7.06
C LEU A 191 -3.55 7.54 7.02
N ILE A 192 -4.12 7.95 5.89
CA ILE A 192 -4.66 9.28 5.68
C ILE A 192 -6.18 9.14 5.54
N GLU A 193 -6.89 9.96 6.30
CA GLU A 193 -8.34 10.09 6.21
C GLU A 193 -8.67 11.34 5.40
N ASP A 194 -9.37 11.15 4.29
CA ASP A 194 -10.00 12.22 3.53
C ASP A 194 -11.49 12.28 3.86
N GLU A 195 -12.19 13.33 3.38
CA GLU A 195 -13.61 13.57 3.63
C GLU A 195 -14.54 12.35 3.43
N ASN A 196 -14.18 11.43 2.53
CA ASN A 196 -15.03 10.28 2.19
C ASN A 196 -14.32 8.92 2.21
N ASP A 197 -13.00 8.88 2.30
CA ASP A 197 -12.21 7.68 2.04
C ASP A 197 -10.98 7.59 2.96
N LEU A 198 -10.64 6.37 3.34
CA LEU A 198 -9.37 6.05 4.00
C LEU A 198 -8.37 5.58 2.95
N ARG A 199 -7.16 6.13 2.96
CA ARG A 199 -6.06 5.70 2.09
C ARG A 199 -4.83 5.36 2.92
N VAL A 200 -4.16 4.27 2.56
CA VAL A 200 -2.88 3.88 3.16
C VAL A 200 -1.76 4.04 2.14
N LEU A 201 -0.71 4.74 2.53
CA LEU A 201 0.49 4.90 1.73
C LEU A 201 1.41 3.69 1.88
N ILE A 202 1.87 3.11 0.78
CA ILE A 202 2.70 1.91 0.76
C ILE A 202 3.99 2.19 -0.01
N PHE A 203 5.10 2.25 0.72
CA PHE A 203 6.43 2.25 0.11
C PHE A 203 6.63 1.03 -0.79
N HIS A 204 7.02 1.24 -2.05
CA HIS A 204 7.00 0.16 -3.05
C HIS A 204 8.38 -0.28 -3.56
N HIS A 205 9.48 0.40 -3.23
CA HIS A 205 10.81 0.10 -3.79
C HIS A 205 11.49 -1.09 -3.11
N VAL A 206 10.97 -2.30 -3.34
CA VAL A 206 11.54 -3.55 -2.79
C VAL A 206 13.00 -3.72 -3.19
N SER A 207 13.35 -3.37 -4.43
CA SER A 207 14.73 -3.47 -4.94
C SER A 207 15.67 -2.55 -4.18
N PHE A 208 15.22 -1.33 -3.83
CA PHE A 208 15.98 -0.43 -2.97
C PHE A 208 16.23 -1.09 -1.61
N LEU A 209 15.20 -1.58 -0.92
CA LEU A 209 15.35 -2.21 0.40
C LEU A 209 16.39 -3.34 0.37
N ARG A 210 16.28 -4.24 -0.61
CA ARG A 210 17.17 -5.41 -0.73
C ARG A 210 18.60 -5.05 -1.08
N CYS A 211 18.78 -4.13 -2.03
CA CYS A 211 20.12 -3.75 -2.48
C CYS A 211 20.82 -2.86 -1.45
N HIS A 212 20.08 -1.92 -0.85
CA HIS A 212 20.57 -1.07 0.22
C HIS A 212 20.95 -1.91 1.44
N GLN A 213 20.09 -2.84 1.88
CA GLN A 213 20.40 -3.74 3.00
C GLN A 213 21.65 -4.59 2.74
N ARG A 214 21.83 -5.13 1.53
CA ARG A 214 22.98 -6.00 1.23
C ARG A 214 24.30 -5.24 1.27
N ARG A 215 24.34 -4.08 0.62
CA ARG A 215 25.62 -3.40 0.35
C ARG A 215 25.95 -2.35 1.38
N VAL A 216 24.97 -1.57 1.81
CA VAL A 216 25.24 -0.50 2.79
C VAL A 216 25.53 -1.11 4.16
N MET A 217 24.93 -2.26 4.53
CA MET A 217 25.39 -2.99 5.73
C MET A 217 26.82 -3.55 5.60
N GLU A 218 27.22 -4.02 4.41
CA GLU A 218 28.56 -4.60 4.22
C GLU A 218 29.65 -3.52 4.28
N LEU A 219 29.36 -2.33 3.75
CA LEU A 219 30.30 -1.20 3.75
C LEU A 219 30.28 -0.41 5.06
N LEU A 220 29.15 -0.38 5.77
CA LEU A 220 28.89 0.51 6.91
C LEU A 220 28.33 -0.24 8.12
N ALA A 221 28.95 -1.36 8.52
CA ALA A 221 28.47 -2.20 9.62
C ALA A 221 28.07 -1.40 10.89
N ASP A 222 28.79 -0.31 11.19
CA ASP A 222 28.49 0.62 12.30
C ASP A 222 27.87 1.96 11.86
N ASN A 223 27.90 2.29 10.56
CA ASN A 223 27.55 3.61 9.98
C ASN A 223 26.24 3.61 9.16
N SER A 224 25.33 2.65 9.36
CA SER A 224 24.03 2.70 8.69
C SER A 224 23.22 3.93 9.14
N PHE A 225 22.75 4.73 8.18
CA PHE A 225 21.80 5.82 8.45
C PHE A 225 20.48 5.32 9.01
N TYR A 226 20.10 4.07 8.69
CA TYR A 226 18.90 3.45 9.23
C TYR A 226 19.16 2.72 10.54
N PRO A 227 18.20 2.75 11.46
CA PRO A 227 18.18 1.85 12.61
C PRO A 227 18.31 0.38 12.19
N GLN A 228 18.98 -0.42 13.02
CA GLN A 228 19.20 -1.83 12.73
C GLN A 228 17.86 -2.57 12.62
N GLY A 229 17.69 -3.29 11.51
CA GLY A 229 16.47 -4.06 11.25
C GLY A 229 15.34 -3.28 10.58
N PHE A 230 15.40 -1.95 10.51
CA PHE A 230 14.34 -1.12 9.92
C PHE A 230 13.98 -1.52 8.48
N LEU A 231 14.97 -1.56 7.58
CA LEU A 231 14.74 -1.94 6.18
C LEU A 231 14.20 -3.36 6.05
N LYS A 232 14.63 -4.26 6.93
CA LYS A 232 14.18 -5.65 6.92
C LYS A 232 12.72 -5.75 7.37
N GLU A 233 12.37 -5.02 8.42
CA GLU A 233 11.00 -4.92 8.90
C GLU A 233 10.08 -4.32 7.83
N THR A 234 10.51 -3.27 7.13
CA THR A 234 9.77 -2.72 5.98
C THR A 234 9.60 -3.75 4.86
N GLU A 235 10.60 -4.58 4.57
CA GLU A 235 10.42 -5.69 3.61
C GLU A 235 9.39 -6.71 4.13
N ASP A 236 9.39 -6.98 5.43
CA ASP A 236 8.47 -7.93 6.05
C ASP A 236 7.03 -7.39 6.08
N THR A 237 6.80 -6.09 6.30
CA THR A 237 5.47 -5.48 6.15
C THR A 237 4.96 -5.58 4.71
N LEU A 238 5.83 -5.46 3.71
CA LEU A 238 5.46 -5.70 2.31
C LEU A 238 5.11 -7.17 2.05
N GLN A 239 5.82 -8.12 2.65
CA GLN A 239 5.46 -9.54 2.58
C GLN A 239 4.17 -9.87 3.34
N LEU A 240 3.84 -9.10 4.39
CA LEU A 240 2.56 -9.20 5.11
C LEU A 240 1.41 -8.78 4.20
N LEU A 241 1.55 -7.64 3.51
CA LEU A 241 0.50 -7.04 2.69
C LEU A 241 0.41 -7.63 1.28
N PHE A 242 1.53 -8.02 0.68
CA PHE A 242 1.64 -8.57 -0.68
C PHE A 242 2.31 -9.95 -0.67
N PRO A 243 1.78 -10.94 0.07
CA PRO A 243 2.37 -12.28 0.13
C PRO A 243 2.50 -12.91 -1.26
N GLU A 244 3.71 -13.37 -1.60
CA GLU A 244 4.03 -14.01 -2.87
C GLU A 244 3.11 -15.19 -3.20
N ALA A 245 2.67 -15.93 -2.17
CA ALA A 245 1.72 -17.02 -2.34
C ALA A 245 0.42 -16.59 -3.05
N GLU A 246 0.00 -15.33 -2.90
CA GLU A 246 -1.26 -14.80 -3.40
C GLU A 246 -1.08 -13.83 -4.58
N PHE A 247 0.00 -13.05 -4.57
CA PHE A 247 0.27 -12.01 -5.58
C PHE A 247 1.30 -12.46 -6.63
N GLY A 248 2.02 -13.55 -6.38
CA GLY A 248 2.98 -14.15 -7.31
C GLY A 248 2.29 -14.82 -8.51
N GLY A 249 2.89 -14.67 -9.70
CA GLY A 249 2.29 -15.01 -11.00
C GLY A 249 2.12 -16.50 -11.36
N LEU A 250 2.27 -17.43 -10.41
CA LEU A 250 2.38 -18.87 -10.69
C LEU A 250 1.07 -19.67 -10.56
N GLY A 251 -0.13 -19.05 -10.56
CA GLY A 251 -1.39 -19.81 -10.45
C GLY A 251 -2.67 -19.12 -10.93
N CYS A 252 -3.70 -19.91 -11.29
CA CYS A 252 -4.94 -19.42 -11.93
C CYS A 252 -5.81 -18.50 -11.04
N SER A 253 -6.06 -18.85 -9.77
CA SER A 253 -6.78 -17.96 -8.84
C SER A 253 -5.93 -16.73 -8.44
N LYS A 254 -4.60 -16.90 -8.45
CA LYS A 254 -3.61 -15.84 -8.24
C LYS A 254 -3.62 -14.82 -9.36
N ARG A 255 -4.10 -15.20 -10.55
CA ARG A 255 -4.23 -14.28 -11.68
C ARG A 255 -5.10 -13.07 -11.33
N ARG A 256 -6.16 -13.21 -10.54
CA ARG A 256 -7.01 -12.05 -10.19
C ARG A 256 -6.28 -11.04 -9.30
N ARG A 257 -5.66 -11.51 -8.21
CA ARG A 257 -4.93 -10.64 -7.28
C ARG A 257 -3.66 -10.07 -7.92
N SER A 258 -2.94 -10.89 -8.67
CA SER A 258 -1.77 -10.47 -9.44
C SER A 258 -2.14 -9.45 -10.53
N SER A 259 -3.22 -9.68 -11.30
CA SER A 259 -3.70 -8.69 -12.26
C SER A 259 -4.20 -7.41 -11.61
N TRP A 260 -4.76 -7.47 -10.40
CA TRP A 260 -5.09 -6.27 -9.65
C TRP A 260 -3.87 -5.52 -9.16
N LEU A 261 -2.85 -6.23 -8.67
CA LEU A 261 -1.59 -5.61 -8.31
C LEU A 261 -0.99 -4.94 -9.55
N GLN A 262 -0.94 -5.60 -10.70
CA GLN A 262 -0.50 -4.98 -11.96
C GLN A 262 -1.32 -3.73 -12.32
N LYS A 263 -2.64 -3.77 -12.14
CA LYS A 263 -3.50 -2.58 -12.35
C LYS A 263 -3.21 -1.47 -11.34
N LEU A 264 -2.92 -1.81 -10.08
CA LEU A 264 -2.53 -0.84 -9.05
C LEU A 264 -1.20 -0.18 -9.44
N LEU A 265 -0.21 -0.98 -9.85
CA LEU A 265 1.09 -0.51 -10.31
C LEU A 265 0.98 0.34 -11.59
N SER A 266 0.08 0.00 -12.53
CA SER A 266 -0.10 0.74 -13.79
C SER A 266 -0.95 2.00 -13.66
N LYS A 267 -1.78 2.11 -12.62
CA LYS A 267 -2.66 3.27 -12.41
C LYS A 267 -1.92 4.50 -11.89
N GLN A 268 -0.75 4.30 -11.30
CA GLN A 268 0.11 5.36 -10.79
C GLN A 268 0.80 6.05 -11.99
N PRO A 269 0.34 7.24 -12.43
CA PRO A 269 0.78 7.84 -13.69
C PRO A 269 2.25 8.25 -13.67
N CYS A 270 2.77 8.51 -12.48
CA CYS A 270 4.10 9.04 -12.25
C CYS A 270 5.12 7.98 -11.77
N LEU A 271 4.69 6.76 -11.39
CA LEU A 271 5.54 5.78 -10.73
C LEU A 271 5.60 4.46 -11.51
N PRO A 272 6.67 4.18 -12.28
CA PRO A 272 7.08 2.81 -12.57
C PRO A 272 7.35 2.09 -11.26
N ALA A 273 6.31 1.43 -10.77
CA ALA A 273 6.36 0.73 -9.50
C ALA A 273 7.22 -0.52 -9.60
N ASP A 274 7.83 -0.89 -8.48
CA ASP A 274 8.67 -2.09 -8.44
C ASP A 274 7.78 -3.34 -8.57
N TRP A 275 7.90 -4.04 -9.68
CA TRP A 275 7.15 -5.25 -9.97
C TRP A 275 7.40 -6.35 -8.93
N ARG A 276 8.48 -6.26 -8.13
CA ARG A 276 8.82 -7.20 -7.06
C ARG A 276 7.97 -7.08 -5.81
N LEU A 277 7.09 -6.08 -5.72
CA LEU A 277 6.15 -5.93 -4.61
C LEU A 277 5.39 -7.22 -4.32
N GLY A 278 4.93 -7.94 -5.35
CA GLY A 278 4.27 -9.24 -5.22
C GLY A 278 5.18 -10.49 -5.23
N ALA A 279 6.50 -10.30 -5.29
CA ALA A 279 7.51 -11.37 -5.35
C ALA A 279 8.50 -11.30 -4.17
N SER A 280 8.09 -10.67 -3.07
CA SER A 280 8.96 -10.41 -1.92
C SER A 280 9.09 -11.59 -0.95
N GLY A 281 8.34 -12.68 -1.16
CA GLY A 281 8.23 -13.79 -0.22
C GLY A 281 6.87 -13.84 0.47
N THR A 282 6.71 -14.75 1.42
CA THR A 282 5.49 -14.87 2.23
C THR A 282 5.88 -15.06 3.69
N LEU A 283 5.37 -14.18 4.56
CA LEU A 283 5.61 -14.33 6.00
C LEU A 283 4.94 -15.57 6.56
N HIS A 284 5.73 -16.32 7.33
CA HIS A 284 5.26 -17.43 8.14
C HIS A 284 4.30 -16.97 9.25
N ALA A 285 3.56 -17.93 9.79
CA ALA A 285 2.63 -17.77 10.89
C ALA A 285 3.16 -16.93 12.07
N GLU A 286 4.39 -17.20 12.50
CA GLU A 286 5.04 -16.56 13.65
C GLU A 286 5.61 -15.19 13.35
N ALA A 287 6.01 -14.96 12.10
CA ALA A 287 6.49 -13.65 11.64
C ALA A 287 5.37 -12.62 11.49
N ARG A 288 4.10 -13.05 11.56
CA ARG A 288 2.89 -12.19 11.54
C ARG A 288 2.45 -11.72 12.93
N ARG A 289 3.28 -11.95 13.94
CA ARG A 289 3.05 -11.44 15.29
C ARG A 289 3.41 -9.97 15.35
N ILE A 290 2.59 -9.16 16.02
CA ILE A 290 2.82 -7.70 16.09
C ILE A 290 4.17 -7.37 16.72
N GLU A 291 4.66 -8.19 17.65
CA GLU A 291 5.92 -8.01 18.38
C GLU A 291 7.15 -8.17 17.49
N ARG A 292 7.00 -8.61 16.24
CA ARG A 292 8.08 -8.66 15.25
C ARG A 292 8.26 -7.35 14.50
N PHE A 293 7.30 -6.44 14.63
CA PHE A 293 7.32 -5.13 13.99
C PHE A 293 7.56 -4.08 15.08
N ASN A 294 8.80 -3.60 15.21
CA ASN A 294 9.20 -2.59 16.18
C ASN A 294 8.96 -1.17 15.64
N PHE A 295 9.33 -0.93 14.38
CA PHE A 295 9.26 0.38 13.75
C PHE A 295 7.85 0.69 13.23
N TRP A 296 7.21 -0.28 12.59
CA TRP A 296 5.89 -0.11 11.97
C TRP A 296 4.73 -0.54 12.86
N ARG A 297 5.01 -0.91 14.12
CA ARG A 297 4.03 -1.46 15.07
C ARG A 297 2.75 -0.65 15.13
N ASN A 298 2.89 0.64 15.45
CA ASN A 298 1.76 1.52 15.72
C ASN A 298 0.90 1.72 14.47
N ARG A 299 1.54 1.97 13.32
CA ARG A 299 0.85 2.13 12.04
C ARG A 299 0.14 0.86 11.61
N LEU A 300 0.74 -0.32 11.83
CA LEU A 300 0.07 -1.59 11.58
C LEU A 300 -1.11 -1.85 12.52
N VAL A 301 -1.02 -1.46 13.80
CA VAL A 301 -2.14 -1.55 14.75
C VAL A 301 -3.28 -0.65 14.31
N VAL A 302 -3.00 0.62 13.98
CA VAL A 302 -4.00 1.58 13.48
C VAL A 302 -4.64 1.07 12.19
N LEU A 303 -3.82 0.61 11.22
CA LEU A 303 -4.31 0.05 9.97
C LEU A 303 -5.18 -1.20 10.20
N LYS A 304 -4.80 -2.05 11.16
CA LYS A 304 -5.60 -3.21 11.54
C LYS A 304 -6.91 -2.83 12.20
N GLN A 305 -6.90 -1.84 13.09
CA GLN A 305 -8.10 -1.32 13.73
C GLN A 305 -9.05 -0.74 12.68
N ALA A 306 -8.55 0.11 11.79
CA ALA A 306 -9.32 0.65 10.66
C ALA A 306 -9.88 -0.46 9.75
N TYR A 307 -9.09 -1.52 9.50
CA TYR A 307 -9.58 -2.68 8.76
C TYR A 307 -10.71 -3.39 9.52
N ASP A 308 -10.54 -3.71 10.79
CA ASP A 308 -11.53 -4.46 11.59
C ASP A 308 -12.83 -3.67 11.81
N ASP A 309 -12.73 -2.35 12.00
CA ASP A 309 -13.88 -1.45 12.17
C ASP A 309 -14.62 -1.17 10.87
N ALA A 310 -13.99 -1.41 9.72
CA ALA A 310 -14.62 -1.18 8.42
C ALA A 310 -15.82 -2.10 8.23
N THR A 311 -17.01 -1.49 8.17
CA THR A 311 -18.26 -2.18 7.81
C THR A 311 -18.42 -2.23 6.28
N PRO A 312 -18.81 -3.37 5.70
CA PRO A 312 -19.06 -3.47 4.27
C PRO A 312 -20.21 -2.54 3.83
N ARG A 313 -19.89 -1.55 2.99
CA ARG A 313 -20.84 -0.55 2.44
C ARG A 313 -21.52 -1.03 1.16
N THR A 314 -20.96 -2.02 0.47
CA THR A 314 -21.47 -2.51 -0.82
C THR A 314 -21.76 -4.02 -0.78
N LEU A 315 -22.71 -4.50 -1.59
CA LEU A 315 -23.00 -5.94 -1.72
C LEU A 315 -21.78 -6.77 -2.13
N SER A 316 -20.91 -6.18 -2.97
CA SER A 316 -19.63 -6.79 -3.35
C SER A 316 -18.73 -6.96 -2.13
N GLN A 317 -18.59 -5.95 -1.27
CA GLN A 317 -17.85 -6.06 -0.01
C GLN A 317 -18.46 -7.13 0.91
N TRP A 318 -19.79 -7.16 1.07
CA TRP A 318 -20.49 -8.22 1.83
C TRP A 318 -20.22 -9.62 1.30
N TRP A 319 -20.09 -9.78 -0.03
CA TRP A 319 -19.75 -11.07 -0.62
C TRP A 319 -18.33 -11.55 -0.27
N TYR A 320 -17.36 -10.63 -0.27
CA TYR A 320 -15.96 -10.92 0.03
C TYR A 320 -15.64 -10.96 1.53
N ASP A 321 -16.43 -10.27 2.36
CA ASP A 321 -16.21 -10.23 3.80
C ASP A 321 -16.57 -11.58 4.45
N ARG A 322 -15.52 -12.34 4.80
CA ARG A 322 -15.62 -13.62 5.49
C ARG A 322 -15.12 -13.57 6.94
N ARG A 323 -14.88 -12.37 7.47
CA ARG A 323 -14.30 -12.18 8.82
C ARG A 323 -15.25 -12.71 9.90
N ASN A 324 -16.54 -12.42 9.77
CA ASN A 324 -17.59 -12.95 10.64
C ASN A 324 -18.51 -13.87 9.84
N ARG A 325 -18.24 -15.19 9.91
CA ARG A 325 -19.04 -16.20 9.18
C ARG A 325 -20.50 -16.21 9.61
N VAL A 326 -20.78 -15.93 10.88
CA VAL A 326 -22.16 -15.91 11.40
C VAL A 326 -22.93 -14.76 10.77
N ILE A 327 -22.41 -13.54 10.86
CA ILE A 327 -23.02 -12.36 10.25
C ILE A 327 -23.21 -12.56 8.74
N TRP A 328 -22.18 -13.08 8.06
CA TRP A 328 -22.26 -13.41 6.63
C TRP A 328 -23.41 -14.39 6.32
N CYS A 329 -23.52 -15.50 7.08
CA CYS A 329 -24.61 -16.46 6.89
C CYS A 329 -25.98 -15.84 7.16
N THR A 330 -26.13 -15.08 8.25
CA THR A 330 -27.41 -14.44 8.60
C THR A 330 -27.88 -13.46 7.53
N PHE A 331 -26.95 -12.71 6.92
CA PHE A 331 -27.25 -11.78 5.83
C PHE A 331 -27.80 -12.51 4.59
N TRP A 332 -27.13 -13.56 4.14
CA TRP A 332 -27.60 -14.32 2.96
C TRP A 332 -28.86 -15.12 3.24
N LEU A 333 -29.05 -15.61 4.47
CA LEU A 333 -30.29 -16.24 4.89
C LEU A 333 -31.46 -15.26 4.85
N ALA A 334 -31.26 -14.02 5.34
CA ALA A 334 -32.29 -12.97 5.27
C ALA A 334 -32.67 -12.65 3.83
N ILE A 335 -31.70 -12.52 2.92
CA ILE A 335 -31.96 -12.33 1.48
C ILE A 335 -32.75 -13.52 0.91
N LEU A 336 -32.38 -14.75 1.25
CA LEU A 336 -33.07 -15.94 0.78
C LEU A 336 -34.54 -15.96 1.24
N VAL A 337 -34.80 -15.69 2.52
CA VAL A 337 -36.16 -15.61 3.09
C VAL A 337 -36.98 -14.51 2.41
N LEU A 338 -36.37 -13.34 2.17
CA LEU A 338 -37.02 -12.22 1.48
C LEU A 338 -37.42 -12.59 0.04
N VAL A 339 -36.52 -13.25 -0.70
CA VAL A 339 -36.81 -13.70 -2.08
C VAL A 339 -37.91 -14.75 -2.10
N LEU A 340 -37.87 -15.72 -1.18
CA LEU A 340 -38.92 -16.73 -1.06
C LEU A 340 -40.28 -16.10 -0.70
N GLY A 341 -40.30 -15.15 0.25
CA GLY A 341 -41.52 -14.43 0.62
C GLY A 341 -42.09 -13.57 -0.51
N ALA A 342 -41.23 -12.94 -1.33
CA ALA A 342 -41.69 -12.20 -2.51
C ALA A 342 -42.28 -13.13 -3.58
N LEU A 343 -41.71 -14.32 -3.77
CA LEU A 343 -42.22 -15.32 -4.71
C LEU A 343 -43.58 -15.89 -4.26
N THR A 344 -43.78 -16.12 -2.96
CA THR A 344 -45.08 -16.61 -2.45
C THR A 344 -46.17 -15.54 -2.57
N GLN A 345 -45.85 -14.27 -2.29
CA GLN A 345 -46.77 -13.15 -2.54
C GLN A 345 -47.18 -13.08 -4.02
N LEU A 346 -46.21 -13.17 -4.94
CA LEU A 346 -46.49 -13.14 -6.38
C LEU A 346 -47.39 -14.28 -6.83
N GLN A 347 -47.25 -15.48 -6.26
CA GLN A 347 -48.12 -16.62 -6.57
C GLN A 347 -49.56 -16.40 -6.07
N ASN A 348 -49.73 -15.81 -4.88
CA ASN A 348 -51.04 -15.51 -4.32
C ASN A 348 -51.79 -14.46 -5.15
N ASP A 349 -51.09 -13.45 -5.66
CA ASP A 349 -51.69 -12.41 -6.50
C ASP A 349 -52.15 -12.96 -7.86
N VAL A 350 -51.40 -13.90 -8.45
CA VAL A 350 -51.80 -14.55 -9.72
C VAL A 350 -53.02 -15.46 -9.52
N GLY A 351 -53.09 -16.19 -8.39
CA GLY A 351 -54.23 -17.06 -8.09
C GLY A 351 -55.53 -16.30 -7.88
N ASN A 352 -55.47 -15.16 -7.20
CA ASN A 352 -56.66 -14.34 -6.91
C ASN A 352 -57.14 -13.50 -8.11
N GLY A 353 -56.28 -13.26 -9.10
CA GLY A 353 -56.66 -12.52 -10.31
C GLY A 353 -57.57 -13.29 -11.28
N THR A 354 -57.62 -14.62 -11.18
CA THR A 354 -58.42 -15.48 -12.07
C THR A 354 -59.87 -15.68 -11.64
N GLU A 355 -60.24 -15.39 -10.39
CA GLU A 355 -61.63 -15.54 -9.92
C GLU A 355 -62.50 -14.30 -10.17
N ALA A 356 -61.92 -13.18 -10.64
CA ALA A 356 -62.65 -11.93 -10.85
C ALA A 356 -63.24 -11.75 -12.28
N SER A 357 -63.18 -12.76 -13.16
CA SER A 357 -63.62 -12.61 -14.57
C SER A 357 -64.86 -13.41 -14.99
N ASP A 358 -65.52 -14.17 -14.09
CA ASP A 358 -66.67 -15.01 -14.45
C ASP A 358 -68.03 -14.54 -13.92
N ASP A 359 -68.10 -13.38 -13.25
CA ASP A 359 -69.37 -12.83 -12.74
C ASP A 359 -69.77 -11.52 -13.46
N SER A 360 -70.08 -11.63 -14.75
CA SER A 360 -70.68 -10.54 -15.54
C SER A 360 -71.52 -11.09 -16.69
N THR A 361 -72.56 -11.88 -16.39
CA THR A 361 -73.68 -12.13 -17.33
C THR A 361 -75.00 -12.22 -16.57
N GLN A 362 -75.48 -11.06 -16.09
CA GLN A 362 -76.88 -10.72 -15.78
C GLN A 362 -76.85 -9.22 -15.43
N MET A 363 -77.69 -8.29 -15.90
CA MET A 363 -78.89 -8.33 -16.72
C MET A 363 -79.22 -6.85 -17.07
N THR A 364 -79.93 -6.64 -18.19
CA THR A 364 -80.91 -5.53 -18.39
C THR A 364 -80.41 -4.11 -18.75
N SER A 365 -80.58 -3.79 -20.04
CA SER A 365 -81.23 -2.59 -20.59
C SER A 365 -81.57 -1.43 -19.62
N GLN A 366 -80.96 -0.26 -19.83
CA GLN A 366 -81.66 1.03 -20.05
C GLN A 366 -80.66 2.16 -20.41
N HIS A 367 -80.85 2.72 -21.61
CA HIS A 367 -80.36 4.03 -22.10
C HIS A 367 -81.42 5.11 -21.75
N PRO A 368 -81.22 6.42 -22.01
CA PRO A 368 -80.06 7.31 -21.91
C PRO A 368 -80.38 8.56 -21.06
N LEU A 369 -79.41 9.48 -20.86
CA LEU A 369 -79.47 10.88 -21.30
C LEU A 369 -78.27 11.72 -20.81
N LEU A 370 -77.60 12.34 -21.78
CA LEU A 370 -76.98 13.69 -21.77
C LEU A 370 -76.64 14.35 -20.41
N SER A 371 -75.36 14.68 -20.20
CA SER A 371 -74.95 16.11 -20.22
C SER A 371 -73.43 16.28 -20.32
N LYS A 372 -73.05 17.26 -21.15
CA LYS A 372 -71.73 17.84 -21.30
C LYS A 372 -71.37 18.64 -20.05
N ASN A 373 -70.09 18.65 -19.64
CA ASN A 373 -69.35 19.80 -19.10
C ASN A 373 -67.91 19.32 -18.81
N SER A 374 -66.90 19.62 -19.62
CA SER A 374 -66.18 20.90 -19.64
C SER A 374 -65.89 21.45 -18.24
N LYS A 375 -64.67 21.24 -17.75
CA LYS A 375 -63.99 22.19 -16.85
C LYS A 375 -62.48 21.94 -16.84
N LYS A 376 -61.80 22.79 -17.61
CA LYS A 376 -60.41 23.24 -17.35
C LYS A 376 -60.38 23.97 -16.01
N GLY A 377 -59.28 23.83 -15.28
CA GLY A 377 -58.96 24.61 -14.07
C GLY A 377 -57.58 24.24 -13.52
N PRO A 378 -56.92 25.12 -12.74
CA PRO A 378 -55.90 25.97 -13.33
C PRO A 378 -54.51 25.89 -12.67
N THR A 379 -53.56 26.43 -13.42
CA THR A 379 -52.33 27.11 -13.02
C THR A 379 -52.39 27.77 -11.64
N GLN A 380 -51.37 27.54 -10.80
CA GLN A 380 -51.01 28.46 -9.73
C GLN A 380 -49.62 29.03 -9.98
N HIS A 381 -49.62 30.33 -10.29
CA HIS A 381 -48.51 31.25 -10.07
C HIS A 381 -48.41 31.54 -8.57
N ILE A 382 -47.19 31.60 -8.04
CA ILE A 382 -46.88 32.45 -6.88
C ILE A 382 -45.67 33.30 -7.28
N ALA A 383 -45.96 34.60 -7.47
CA ALA A 383 -45.00 35.70 -7.52
C ALA A 383 -44.72 36.12 -6.06
N ALA A 384 -43.44 36.30 -5.70
CA ALA A 384 -42.77 37.58 -5.58
C ALA A 384 -43.22 38.42 -4.38
N GLU A 385 -42.32 38.54 -3.40
CA GLU A 385 -42.30 39.63 -2.41
C GLU A 385 -40.86 40.19 -2.37
N GLU A 386 -40.70 41.43 -2.86
CA GLU A 386 -39.57 42.34 -2.63
C GLU A 386 -39.62 42.78 -1.14
N ASN A 387 -38.56 43.12 -0.38
CA ASN A 387 -37.42 44.05 -0.52
C ASN A 387 -36.73 44.09 0.89
N PRO A 388 -35.70 44.91 1.24
CA PRO A 388 -34.62 45.54 0.47
C PRO A 388 -33.20 45.33 1.08
N ARG A 389 -32.21 45.75 0.27
CA ARG A 389 -30.81 46.21 0.50
C ARG A 389 -30.24 46.35 1.93
N THR A 390 -28.99 45.89 2.05
CA THR A 390 -27.73 46.52 2.57
C THR A 390 -26.70 45.37 2.65
N ASP A 391 -25.40 45.44 2.43
CA ASP A 391 -24.41 46.46 2.11
C ASP A 391 -23.12 45.71 1.69
N ASP A 392 -22.16 46.45 1.16
CA ASP A 392 -20.85 46.05 0.64
C ASP A 392 -20.05 45.01 1.47
N SER A 393 -19.46 44.03 0.78
CA SER A 393 -18.18 43.44 1.18
C SER A 393 -17.54 42.70 0.01
N GLN A 394 -16.33 43.15 -0.33
CA GLN A 394 -15.39 42.55 -1.27
C GLN A 394 -15.18 41.07 -0.96
N ASP A 395 -15.19 40.20 -1.98
CA ASP A 395 -14.28 39.06 -1.96
C ASP A 395 -14.02 38.41 -3.32
N THR A 396 -12.78 37.94 -3.41
CA THR A 396 -12.05 37.55 -4.61
C THR A 396 -12.47 36.17 -5.13
N LYS A 397 -12.74 36.07 -6.44
CA LYS A 397 -12.99 34.79 -7.12
C LYS A 397 -11.67 34.07 -7.45
N PRO A 398 -11.47 32.79 -7.08
CA PRO A 398 -10.36 32.02 -7.60
C PRO A 398 -10.69 31.49 -8.99
N ILE A 399 -9.84 31.84 -9.95
CA ILE A 399 -9.84 31.34 -11.33
C ILE A 399 -9.44 29.86 -11.29
N ARG A 400 -10.41 28.95 -11.46
CA ARG A 400 -10.14 27.53 -11.78
C ARG A 400 -9.52 27.45 -13.18
N ARG A 401 -8.19 27.30 -13.27
CA ARG A 401 -7.50 26.81 -14.47
C ARG A 401 -7.30 25.30 -14.36
N THR A 402 -8.11 24.55 -15.09
CA THR A 402 -7.86 23.13 -15.37
C THR A 402 -6.70 23.02 -16.35
N TRP A 403 -5.56 22.48 -15.92
CA TRP A 403 -4.45 22.13 -16.83
C TRP A 403 -4.54 20.64 -17.18
N HIS A 404 -4.89 20.35 -18.44
CA HIS A 404 -4.69 19.04 -19.05
C HIS A 404 -3.30 19.02 -19.70
N THR A 405 -2.34 18.35 -19.09
CA THR A 405 -1.07 18.00 -19.75
C THR A 405 -1.29 16.74 -20.61
N LYS A 406 -1.44 16.94 -21.92
CA LYS A 406 -1.36 15.87 -22.92
C LYS A 406 0.11 15.47 -23.10
N CYS A 407 0.53 14.36 -22.51
CA CYS A 407 1.75 13.67 -22.91
C CYS A 407 1.49 12.92 -24.23
N GLY A 408 1.91 13.52 -25.36
CA GLY A 408 1.91 12.89 -26.67
C GLY A 408 3.34 12.45 -27.04
N ALA A 409 3.62 11.15 -26.98
CA ALA A 409 4.82 10.57 -27.57
C ALA A 409 4.43 9.41 -28.49
N LYS A 410 4.55 9.62 -29.81
CA LYS A 410 4.58 8.55 -30.82
C LYS A 410 6.05 8.14 -31.01
N PRO A 411 6.39 6.84 -31.10
CA PRO A 411 7.75 6.43 -31.42
C PRO A 411 7.95 6.33 -32.94
N CYS A 412 8.97 7.02 -33.46
CA CYS A 412 9.56 6.76 -34.76
C CYS A 412 10.52 5.57 -34.66
N ARG A 413 10.39 4.60 -35.58
CA ARG A 413 11.37 3.53 -35.80
C ARG A 413 12.62 4.09 -36.48
N PRO A 414 13.81 3.54 -36.19
CA PRO A 414 14.87 3.44 -37.19
C PRO A 414 15.10 2.00 -37.61
N SER A 415 15.04 1.81 -38.93
CA SER A 415 15.65 0.73 -39.69
C SER A 415 17.16 0.97 -39.81
N GLY A 416 17.96 -0.08 -39.69
CA GLY A 416 19.39 -0.02 -39.98
C GLY A 416 20.13 -1.22 -39.41
N ALA A 417 20.14 -2.32 -40.17
CA ALA A 417 21.02 -3.45 -39.95
C ALA A 417 22.29 -3.21 -40.74
N GLU A 418 23.46 -3.21 -40.09
CA GLU A 418 24.71 -3.48 -40.78
C GLU A 418 25.72 -4.15 -39.84
N ASP A 419 26.45 -5.05 -40.48
CA ASP A 419 27.18 -6.20 -39.99
C ASP A 419 28.65 -5.84 -39.64
N GLN A 420 29.32 -6.79 -38.99
CA GLN A 420 30.76 -7.07 -39.01
C GLN A 420 31.64 -6.84 -37.76
N ARG A 421 32.31 -7.97 -37.45
CA ARG A 421 33.67 -8.18 -36.91
C ARG A 421 33.88 -8.13 -35.39
N ARG A 422 33.95 -9.34 -34.83
CA ARG A 422 34.78 -9.69 -33.66
C ARG A 422 36.27 -9.72 -34.04
N PRO A 423 37.17 -9.55 -33.07
CA PRO A 423 38.18 -10.58 -32.90
C PRO A 423 38.37 -11.10 -31.47
N ASN A 424 38.66 -12.38 -31.48
CA ASN A 424 39.29 -13.27 -30.51
C ASN A 424 40.40 -12.61 -29.66
N TRP A 425 40.39 -12.81 -28.34
CA TRP A 425 41.60 -12.89 -27.53
C TRP A 425 41.44 -13.99 -26.46
N SER A 426 42.46 -14.81 -26.36
CA SER A 426 42.61 -15.99 -25.52
C SER A 426 43.67 -15.77 -24.43
N LEU A 427 43.52 -16.52 -23.33
CA LEU A 427 44.58 -17.04 -22.45
C LEU A 427 45.46 -16.07 -21.63
N HIS A 428 45.33 -16.15 -20.30
CA HIS A 428 46.36 -16.48 -19.28
C HIS A 428 45.65 -16.43 -17.91
N GLU A 429 45.60 -17.47 -17.08
CA GLU A 429 46.63 -18.24 -16.36
C GLU A 429 46.72 -17.84 -14.86
N ASN A 430 46.56 -18.88 -14.05
CA ASN A 430 46.75 -19.08 -12.61
C ASN A 430 47.45 -18.01 -11.73
N ALA A 431 46.89 -17.79 -10.54
CA ALA A 431 47.69 -17.73 -9.31
C ALA A 431 46.88 -18.17 -8.07
N ARG A 432 47.31 -19.28 -7.47
CA ARG A 432 47.01 -19.70 -6.10
C ARG A 432 47.77 -18.80 -5.13
N VAL A 433 47.12 -18.35 -4.06
CA VAL A 433 47.81 -18.04 -2.80
C VAL A 433 47.05 -18.70 -1.65
N ARG A 434 47.72 -19.65 -1.00
CA ARG A 434 47.44 -20.10 0.37
C ARG A 434 48.26 -19.21 1.30
N THR A 435 47.68 -18.73 2.39
CA THR A 435 48.39 -18.58 3.66
C THR A 435 47.45 -18.81 4.84
N ASN A 436 48.06 -19.34 5.89
CA ASN A 436 47.50 -19.96 7.08
C ASN A 436 47.24 -18.95 8.21
N VAL A 437 46.29 -19.32 9.08
CA VAL A 437 46.35 -19.42 10.56
C VAL A 437 47.21 -18.41 11.36
N SER A 438 46.53 -17.69 12.26
CA SER A 438 46.87 -17.43 13.68
C SER A 438 45.60 -16.81 14.30
N GLU A 439 44.86 -17.38 15.27
CA GLU A 439 45.17 -17.78 16.65
C GLU A 439 45.92 -16.73 17.50
N CYS A 440 45.12 -15.98 18.28
CA CYS A 440 45.36 -15.35 19.59
C CYS A 440 43.96 -14.90 20.08
N GLY A 441 43.43 -15.14 21.27
CA GLY A 441 43.99 -15.57 22.55
C GLY A 441 43.72 -14.50 23.63
N GLY A 442 42.72 -14.74 24.50
CA GLY A 442 42.52 -14.08 25.82
C GLY A 442 42.00 -12.63 25.83
N THR A 443 41.27 -12.10 26.81
CA THR A 443 40.86 -12.57 28.14
C THR A 443 39.77 -11.64 28.69
N SER A 444 38.96 -12.23 29.57
CA SER A 444 38.00 -11.69 30.54
C SER A 444 38.24 -10.32 31.19
N GLY A 445 37.14 -9.61 31.48
CA GLY A 445 37.06 -8.52 32.47
C GLY A 445 35.64 -8.38 33.05
N PHE A 446 35.45 -8.93 34.24
CA PHE A 446 34.30 -8.74 35.14
C PHE A 446 34.22 -7.30 35.68
N PHE A 447 33.01 -6.74 35.86
CA PHE A 447 32.69 -5.97 37.07
C PHE A 447 31.17 -5.96 37.35
N ASN A 448 30.85 -6.21 38.63
CA ASN A 448 29.54 -6.22 39.26
C ASN A 448 29.00 -4.81 39.51
N GLY A 449 27.67 -4.68 39.70
CA GLY A 449 27.08 -3.55 40.40
C GLY A 449 25.54 -3.53 40.40
N ALA A 450 24.94 -4.04 41.48
CA ALA A 450 23.51 -4.16 41.73
C ALA A 450 22.87 -2.89 42.36
N LEU A 451 21.53 -2.95 42.58
CA LEU A 451 20.62 -2.09 43.38
C LEU A 451 19.87 -1.02 42.55
N ARG A 452 18.53 -0.83 42.56
CA ARG A 452 17.39 -1.03 43.50
C ARG A 452 16.10 -1.27 42.67
N CYS A 453 15.23 -2.23 42.97
CA CYS A 453 14.09 -2.19 43.91
C CYS A 453 13.18 -0.93 43.85
N GLY A 454 11.93 -1.12 43.40
CA GLY A 454 10.79 -0.30 43.81
C GLY A 454 9.71 -0.10 42.75
N SER A 455 8.69 -0.95 42.74
CA SER A 455 7.25 -0.58 42.63
C SER A 455 6.39 -1.76 42.15
N ALA A 456 6.18 -2.74 43.03
CA ALA A 456 5.08 -3.68 42.94
C ALA A 456 3.88 -3.10 43.70
N LEU A 457 2.94 -2.46 43.00
CA LEU A 457 1.61 -2.07 43.53
C LEU A 457 0.71 -1.50 42.41
N ALA A 458 0.47 -2.29 41.36
CA ALA A 458 -0.61 -2.02 40.39
C ALA A 458 -1.19 -3.30 39.77
N GLU A 459 -0.84 -4.48 40.30
CA GLU A 459 -1.01 -5.77 39.60
C GLU A 459 -2.12 -6.66 40.20
N VAL A 460 -3.14 -6.06 40.83
CA VAL A 460 -4.24 -6.83 41.48
C VAL A 460 -5.63 -6.51 40.92
N GLN A 461 -5.82 -5.48 40.09
CA GLN A 461 -7.14 -5.20 39.50
C GLN A 461 -7.36 -5.69 38.06
N GLN A 462 -6.32 -6.17 37.35
CA GLN A 462 -6.43 -6.56 35.94
C GLN A 462 -6.53 -8.08 35.69
N GLN A 463 -6.54 -8.91 36.75
CA GLN A 463 -6.67 -10.37 36.59
C GLN A 463 -8.12 -10.90 36.62
N GLN A 464 -9.12 -10.11 37.06
CA GLN A 464 -10.50 -10.59 37.13
C GLN A 464 -11.27 -10.50 35.80
N HIS A 465 -10.84 -9.67 34.84
CA HIS A 465 -11.47 -9.60 33.50
C HIS A 465 -10.93 -10.64 32.49
N LYS A 466 -9.79 -11.28 32.77
CA LYS A 466 -9.15 -12.27 31.88
C LYS A 466 -9.73 -13.68 32.00
N ALA A 467 -10.45 -13.99 33.08
CA ALA A 467 -11.03 -15.32 33.30
C ALA A 467 -12.36 -15.56 32.55
N LEU A 468 -13.03 -14.52 32.07
CA LEU A 468 -14.33 -14.63 31.38
C LEU A 468 -14.25 -14.73 29.85
N TRP A 469 -13.07 -14.51 29.24
CA TRP A 469 -12.92 -14.52 27.77
C TRP A 469 -12.21 -15.76 27.21
N LEU A 470 -11.69 -16.65 28.08
CA LEU A 470 -10.88 -17.82 27.66
C LEU A 470 -11.64 -19.17 27.67
N SER A 471 -12.94 -19.22 27.96
CA SER A 471 -13.69 -20.49 28.04
C SER A 471 -14.52 -20.86 26.80
N THR A 472 -14.53 -20.08 25.72
CA THR A 472 -15.38 -20.38 24.54
C THR A 472 -14.65 -20.23 23.21
N GLN A 473 -13.74 -21.15 22.90
CA GLN A 473 -13.45 -21.52 21.51
C GLN A 473 -13.17 -23.03 21.40
N LYS A 474 -14.25 -23.82 21.21
CA LYS A 474 -14.15 -25.13 20.54
C LYS A 474 -14.32 -24.92 19.02
N PRO A 475 -13.55 -25.62 18.17
CA PRO A 475 -13.69 -25.46 16.73
C PRO A 475 -14.89 -26.27 16.20
N GLN A 476 -15.97 -25.60 15.78
CA GLN A 476 -17.02 -26.23 14.97
C GLN A 476 -16.61 -26.23 13.49
N SER A 477 -16.09 -27.37 13.02
CA SER A 477 -15.69 -27.63 11.64
C SER A 477 -16.80 -28.34 10.83
N ARG A 478 -18.08 -27.95 10.96
CA ARG A 478 -19.21 -28.65 10.30
C ARG A 478 -19.95 -27.89 9.20
N CYS A 479 -19.67 -26.61 8.95
CA CYS A 479 -20.42 -25.84 7.92
C CYS A 479 -20.03 -26.16 6.46
N LEU A 480 -18.89 -26.81 6.19
CA LEU A 480 -18.45 -27.08 4.81
C LEU A 480 -19.18 -28.25 4.13
N GLY A 481 -19.90 -29.09 4.88
CA GLY A 481 -20.64 -30.23 4.33
C GLY A 481 -21.90 -29.85 3.55
N TRP A 482 -22.51 -28.69 3.84
CA TRP A 482 -23.85 -28.35 3.35
C TRP A 482 -23.86 -27.68 1.97
N THR A 483 -22.82 -26.93 1.62
CA THR A 483 -22.74 -26.24 0.32
C THR A 483 -22.48 -27.18 -0.86
N LEU A 484 -21.91 -28.37 -0.63
CA LEU A 484 -21.63 -29.36 -1.68
C LEU A 484 -22.86 -30.24 -2.00
N THR A 485 -23.79 -30.40 -1.06
CA THR A 485 -25.02 -31.18 -1.26
C THR A 485 -26.03 -30.40 -2.10
N LEU A 486 -26.13 -29.07 -1.93
CA LEU A 486 -27.02 -28.23 -2.73
C LEU A 486 -26.56 -28.05 -4.20
N LEU A 487 -25.25 -28.16 -4.48
CA LEU A 487 -24.73 -28.03 -5.85
C LEU A 487 -24.75 -29.35 -6.65
N ARG A 488 -25.07 -30.50 -6.02
CA ARG A 488 -25.25 -31.79 -6.70
C ARG A 488 -26.71 -32.09 -7.09
N LEU A 489 -27.66 -31.22 -6.74
CA LEU A 489 -29.07 -31.34 -7.09
C LEU A 489 -29.46 -30.42 -8.27
N ARG A 490 -28.97 -30.77 -9.47
CA ARG A 490 -29.52 -30.41 -10.80
C ARG A 490 -28.68 -31.20 -11.82
N LEU A 491 -29.20 -32.21 -12.54
CA LEU A 491 -30.31 -32.14 -13.49
C LEU A 491 -31.18 -33.41 -13.39
N ARG A 492 -32.39 -33.29 -12.82
CA ARG A 492 -33.54 -34.13 -13.19
C ARG A 492 -34.74 -33.22 -13.42
N PRO A 493 -35.63 -33.53 -14.37
CA PRO A 493 -36.80 -32.71 -14.66
C PRO A 493 -37.76 -32.75 -13.47
N LEU A 494 -38.35 -31.59 -13.16
CA LEU A 494 -39.34 -31.39 -12.10
C LEU A 494 -40.71 -31.92 -12.53
N GLU A 495 -41.27 -32.85 -11.76
CA GLU A 495 -42.71 -33.16 -11.66
C GLU A 495 -43.33 -32.33 -10.52
N PRO A 496 -44.67 -32.12 -10.49
CA PRO A 496 -45.27 -31.02 -9.77
C PRO A 496 -45.35 -31.21 -8.24
N PHE A 497 -45.27 -30.04 -7.59
CA PHE A 497 -45.17 -29.75 -6.17
C PHE A 497 -46.21 -30.42 -5.27
N SER A 498 -45.75 -31.23 -4.31
CA SER A 498 -46.45 -31.52 -3.05
C SER A 498 -45.55 -31.47 -1.79
N ASP A 499 -44.25 -31.21 -1.94
CA ASP A 499 -43.26 -31.43 -0.85
C ASP A 499 -42.58 -30.16 -0.30
N LEU A 500 -43.20 -28.99 -0.48
CA LEU A 500 -42.68 -27.74 0.11
C LEU A 500 -42.80 -27.73 1.65
N GLY A 501 -43.80 -28.43 2.20
CA GLY A 501 -43.97 -28.59 3.66
C GLY A 501 -42.88 -29.45 4.32
N ALA A 502 -42.39 -30.49 3.63
CA ALA A 502 -41.32 -31.35 4.13
C ALA A 502 -39.97 -30.61 4.24
N LEU A 503 -39.73 -29.64 3.34
CA LEU A 503 -38.52 -28.82 3.33
C LEU A 503 -38.49 -27.81 4.49
N VAL A 504 -39.65 -27.28 4.90
CA VAL A 504 -39.78 -26.39 6.07
C VAL A 504 -39.68 -27.17 7.39
N ALA A 505 -40.23 -28.40 7.45
CA ALA A 505 -40.12 -29.27 8.62
C ALA A 505 -38.68 -29.78 8.82
N ALA A 506 -37.95 -30.11 7.76
CA ALA A 506 -36.54 -30.50 7.83
C ALA A 506 -35.62 -29.37 8.33
N PHE A 507 -35.99 -28.11 8.07
CA PHE A 507 -35.30 -26.93 8.59
C PHE A 507 -35.57 -26.67 10.08
N SER A 508 -36.75 -27.04 10.61
CA SER A 508 -37.11 -26.80 12.02
C SER A 508 -36.55 -27.85 12.98
N VAL A 509 -36.34 -29.10 12.53
CA VAL A 509 -35.87 -30.21 13.39
C VAL A 509 -34.34 -30.21 13.57
N THR A 510 -33.59 -29.41 12.82
CA THR A 510 -32.11 -29.42 12.83
C THR A 510 -31.46 -28.24 13.56
N TRP A 511 -32.25 -27.46 14.30
CA TRP A 511 -31.78 -26.26 15.02
C TRP A 511 -31.62 -26.43 16.54
N ASP A 512 -32.04 -27.55 17.14
CA ASP A 512 -31.76 -27.88 18.54
C ASP A 512 -30.41 -28.61 18.74
#